data_AF-A0A7C1GDA8-F1
#
_entry.id   AF-A0A7C1GDA8-F1
#
_cell.length_a   1.000
_cell.length_b   1.000
_cell.length_c   1.000
_cell.angle_alpha   90.00
_cell.angle_beta   90.00
_cell.angle_gamma   90.00
#
_symmetry.space_group_name_H-M   'P 1'
#
loop_
_entity.id
_entity.type
_entity.pdbx_description
1 polymer ?
#
loop_
_entity_poly.entity_id
_entity_poly.type
_entity_poly.pdbx_seq_one_letter_code
_entity_poly.pdbx_strand_id
1 'polypeptide(L)' 'TACENCEITVYNLSEPCESKICVKKMGEYGVKRLPAIAVNGELIGCCTNDGITKEDLIRAGIGSS' A
#
# COMPACT_ATOMS: atom_id res chain seq x y z
N THR A 1 10.38 -1.81 -11.20
CA THR A 1 10.15 -3.25 -10.99
C THR A 1 10.19 -3.53 -9.50
N ALA A 2 9.40 -4.48 -9.00
CA ALA A 2 9.53 -4.97 -7.63
C ALA A 2 10.97 -5.48 -7.40
N CYS A 3 11.48 -5.39 -6.16
CA CYS A 3 12.75 -6.05 -5.84
C CYS A 3 12.62 -7.58 -6.00
N GLU A 4 13.74 -8.31 -6.14
CA GLU A 4 13.72 -9.78 -6.32
C GLU A 4 12.93 -10.52 -5.24
N ASN A 5 12.85 -9.96 -4.03
CA ASN A 5 12.16 -10.54 -2.87
C ASN A 5 10.90 -9.77 -2.46
N CYS A 6 10.35 -8.93 -3.34
CA CYS A 6 9.18 -8.11 -3.05
C CYS A 6 7.93 -8.75 -3.65
N GLU A 7 6.99 -9.18 -2.80
CA GLU A 7 5.63 -9.47 -3.25
C GLU A 7 4.84 -8.16 -3.34
N ILE A 8 4.25 -7.89 -4.51
CA ILE A 8 3.39 -6.72 -4.71
C ILE A 8 1.99 -7.22 -5.03
N THR A 9 1.05 -6.88 -4.14
CA THR A 9 -0.39 -7.05 -4.39
C THR A 9 -1.02 -5.69 -4.63
N VAL A 10 -1.71 -5.52 -5.76
CA VAL A 10 -2.43 -4.30 -6.09
C VAL A 10 -3.93 -4.56 -5.94
N TYR A 11 -4.59 -3.75 -5.10
CA TYR A 11 -6.04 -3.76 -4.98
C TYR A 11 -6.62 -2.52 -5.66
N ASN A 12 -7.32 -2.71 -6.77
CA ASN A 12 -8.15 -1.66 -7.33
C ASN A 12 -9.52 -1.63 -6.62
N LEU A 13 -9.82 -0.54 -5.94
CA LEU A 13 -11.05 -0.36 -5.18
C LEU A 13 -12.19 0.24 -5.99
N SER A 14 -11.92 0.70 -7.22
CA SER A 14 -12.98 1.09 -8.16
C SER A 14 -13.67 -0.11 -8.80
N GLU A 15 -13.06 -1.29 -8.71
CA GLU A 15 -13.56 -2.54 -9.28
C GLU A 15 -13.90 -3.54 -8.16
N PRO A 16 -14.87 -4.44 -8.38
CA PRO A 16 -15.17 -5.51 -7.44
C PRO A 16 -13.96 -6.45 -7.34
N CYS A 17 -13.19 -6.31 -6.27
CA CYS A 17 -12.14 -7.26 -5.95
C CYS A 17 -12.75 -8.61 -5.55
N GLU A 18 -12.12 -9.70 -5.99
CA GLU A 18 -12.55 -11.06 -5.72
C GLU A 18 -12.78 -11.29 -4.22
N SER A 19 -13.91 -11.92 -3.87
CA SER A 19 -14.28 -12.26 -2.48
C SER A 19 -14.27 -11.08 -1.49
N LYS A 20 -14.34 -9.82 -1.95
CA LYS A 20 -14.24 -8.59 -1.12
C LYS A 20 -12.92 -8.48 -0.34
N ILE A 21 -11.86 -9.16 -0.76
CA ILE A 21 -10.58 -9.18 -0.02
C ILE A 21 -9.96 -7.80 0.13
N CYS A 22 -10.07 -6.94 -0.89
CA CYS A 22 -9.56 -5.57 -0.86
C CYS A 22 -10.24 -4.71 0.22
N VAL A 23 -11.55 -4.88 0.43
CA VAL A 23 -12.30 -4.15 1.45
C VAL A 23 -11.88 -4.61 2.85
N LYS A 24 -11.69 -5.93 3.02
CA LYS A 24 -11.16 -6.50 4.26
C LYS A 24 -9.77 -5.95 4.58
N LYS A 25 -8.87 -5.95 3.59
CA LYS A 25 -7.50 -5.44 3.70
C LYS A 25 -7.44 -3.94 3.96
N MET A 26 -8.31 -3.15 3.31
CA MET A 26 -8.48 -1.72 3.64
C MET A 26 -8.79 -1.50 5.12
N GLY A 27 -9.72 -2.29 5.67
CA GLY A 27 -10.08 -2.24 7.09
C GLY A 27 -8.93 -2.68 8.00
N GLU A 28 -8.28 -3.80 7.68
CA GLU A 28 -7.12 -4.33 8.42
C GLU A 28 -5.98 -3.31 8.50
N TYR A 29 -5.70 -2.59 7.41
CA TYR A 29 -4.62 -1.61 7.33
C TYR A 29 -5.04 -0.20 7.73
N GLY A 30 -6.33 0.05 8.01
CA GLY A 30 -6.83 1.37 8.39
C GLY A 30 -6.80 2.42 7.27
N VAL A 31 -6.93 1.99 6.00
CA VAL A 31 -6.90 2.88 4.84
C VAL A 31 -8.15 3.76 4.80
N LYS A 32 -7.96 5.08 4.84
CA LYS A 32 -9.05 6.10 4.81
C LYS A 32 -9.08 6.96 3.55
N ARG A 33 -8.00 6.98 2.77
CA ARG A 33 -7.86 7.76 1.53
C ARG A 33 -6.99 6.98 0.54
N LEU A 34 -7.25 7.17 -0.75
CA LEU A 34 -6.47 6.60 -1.84
C LEU A 34 -5.70 7.70 -2.60
N PRO A 35 -4.55 7.35 -3.22
CA PRO A 35 -3.86 6.06 -3.13
C PRO A 35 -3.27 5.81 -1.74
N ALA A 36 -3.08 4.54 -1.39
CA ALA A 36 -2.52 4.07 -0.11
C ALA A 36 -1.60 2.87 -0.34
N ILE A 37 -0.51 2.77 0.42
CA ILE A 37 0.42 1.64 0.37
C ILE A 37 0.59 1.10 1.78
N ALA A 38 0.52 -0.22 1.93
CA ALA A 38 0.89 -0.89 3.16
C ALA A 38 2.15 -1.74 2.92
N VAL A 39 3.11 -1.69 3.83
CA VAL A 39 4.36 -2.46 3.81
C VAL A 39 4.38 -3.36 5.04
N ASN A 40 4.57 -4.66 4.86
CA ASN A 40 4.56 -5.65 5.94
C ASN A 40 3.30 -5.58 6.83
N GLY A 41 2.15 -5.23 6.25
CA GLY A 41 0.88 -5.09 6.96
C GLY A 41 0.64 -3.73 7.62
N GLU A 42 1.60 -2.80 7.54
CA GLU A 42 1.49 -1.46 8.12
C GLU A 42 1.29 -0.40 7.03
N LEU A 43 0.27 0.45 7.20
CA LEU A 43 -0.03 1.54 6.27
C LEU A 43 1.06 2.62 6.37
N ILE A 44 1.76 2.87 5.26
CA ILE A 44 2.77 3.91 5.19
C ILE A 44 2.12 5.25 4.80
N GLY A 45 2.30 6.25 5.66
CA GLY A 45 2.08 7.66 5.32
C GLY A 45 0.72 8.04 4.74
N CYS A 46 -0.38 7.37 5.11
CA CYS A 46 -1.70 7.81 4.66
C CYS A 46 -2.01 9.19 5.22
N CYS A 47 -2.50 10.05 4.33
CA CYS A 47 -3.41 11.12 4.69
C CYS A 47 -2.76 12.38 5.31
N THR A 48 -1.44 12.53 5.18
CA THR A 48 -0.72 13.77 5.58
C THR A 48 -0.23 14.63 4.40
N ASN A 49 -0.04 14.05 3.20
CA ASN A 49 0.42 14.73 1.97
C ASN A 49 -0.40 14.29 0.73
N ASP A 50 -0.16 14.91 -0.44
CA ASP A 50 -0.82 14.62 -1.73
C ASP A 50 -0.50 13.24 -2.35
N GLY A 51 0.27 12.40 -1.66
CA GLY A 51 0.56 11.04 -2.09
C GLY A 51 1.75 10.43 -1.34
N ILE A 52 2.03 9.16 -1.64
CA ILE A 52 3.24 8.48 -1.16
C ILE A 52 4.43 8.89 -2.03
N THR A 53 5.54 9.30 -1.41
CA THR A 53 6.79 9.66 -2.10
C THR A 53 7.76 8.47 -2.19
N LYS A 54 8.80 8.61 -3.03
CA LYS A 54 9.90 7.62 -3.08
C LYS A 54 10.60 7.53 -1.72
N GLU A 55 10.78 8.66 -1.06
CA GLU A 55 11.44 8.76 0.23
C GLU A 55 10.66 8.04 1.33
N ASP A 56 9.33 8.03 1.26
CA ASP A 56 8.48 7.25 2.17
C ASP A 56 8.69 5.74 1.99
N LEU A 57 8.85 5.27 0.74
CA LEU A 57 9.14 3.87 0.44
C LEU A 57 10.53 3.45 0.94
N ILE A 58 11.54 4.29 0.74
CA ILE A 58 12.90 4.05 1.25
C ILE A 58 12.89 3.97 2.78
N ARG A 59 12.16 4.88 3.45
CA ARG A 59 12.00 4.88 4.91
C ARG A 59 11.30 3.61 5.42
N ALA A 60 10.41 3.04 4.61
CA ALA A 60 9.76 1.76 4.87
C ALA A 60 10.61 0.53 4.51
N GLY A 61 11.87 0.72 4.09
CA GLY A 61 12.80 -0.36 3.75
C GLY A 61 12.69 -0.88 2.32
N ILE A 62 11.99 -0.17 1.43
CA ILE A 62 11.81 -0.55 0.03
C ILE A 62 12.72 0.28 -0.88
N GLY A 63 13.52 -0.37 -1.72
CA GLY A 63 14.32 0.30 -2.76
C GLY A 63 15.59 1.01 -2.28
N SER A 64 16.14 0.57 -1.14
CA SER A 64 17.39 1.08 -0.56
C SER A 64 18.67 0.54 -1.21
N SER A 65 18.55 -0.30 -2.25
CA SER A 65 19.63 -1.03 -2.93
C SER A 65 19.73 -0.66 -4.40
#